data_AF-E2N8J7-F1
#
_entry.id   AF-E2N8J7-F1
#
_cell.length_a   1.000
_cell.length_b   1.000
_cell.length_c   1.000
_cell.angle_alpha   90.00
_cell.angle_beta   90.00
_cell.angle_gamma   90.00
#
_symmetry.space_group_name_H-M   'P 1'
#
loop_
_entity.id
_entity.type
_entity.pdbx_description
1 polymer ?
#
loop_
_entity_poly.entity_id
_entity_poly.type
_entity_poly.pdbx_seq_one_letter_code
_entity_poly.pdbx_strand_id
1 'polypeptide(L)'
;MIKQTIIITSITMKTFKLIPFLLLLLTMAMPASAQKKTQKTYIPWNNGKLMVSEEGRYLKHENGTPFFWLGETGWLLPQRLNRDEAEYYLEQCKQRGYNVIQVQTLNNVPSINTYGQYSMTDGYNFKNINQKGVYGYWDHMDYIIRTAARKGLYIGMVCIWGSPVSRGEMTVEQAKAYGKFLAERYKDEPNIIWFIGGDIRGDVKTAEWEALATSIKAIDKNHLMTFHPRGRTTSSTWFNAAPWLDFNMFQSGHRRYGQRFGDGDYPIEENTEEDNWRFVERSMATNPMKPVIDGEPIYEEIPHGLHDENELRWKDYDVRRYAYWSV
;
A
#
# COMPACT_ATOMS: atom_id res chain seq x y z
N MET A 1 12.41 100.18 40.41
CA MET A 1 13.82 100.51 40.62
C MET A 1 14.66 99.43 39.94
N ILE A 2 15.71 99.83 39.24
CA ILE A 2 16.70 99.02 38.49
C ILE A 2 16.26 98.61 37.06
N LYS A 3 16.96 99.24 36.10
CA LYS A 3 17.02 98.96 34.65
C LYS A 3 17.70 97.61 34.39
N GLN A 4 17.37 96.95 33.28
CA GLN A 4 18.37 96.12 32.59
C GLN A 4 18.14 96.01 31.08
N THR A 5 19.27 95.92 30.41
CA THR A 5 19.61 96.19 29.02
C THR A 5 19.23 95.06 28.04
N ILE A 6 18.96 95.47 26.80
CA ILE A 6 18.76 94.69 25.57
C ILE A 6 19.95 93.75 25.26
N ILE A 7 19.69 92.52 24.78
CA ILE A 7 20.46 91.85 23.71
C ILE A 7 19.53 90.96 22.88
N ILE A 8 19.62 91.08 21.55
CA ILE A 8 18.99 90.27 20.50
C ILE A 8 19.80 88.99 20.31
N THR A 9 19.15 87.83 20.28
CA THR A 9 19.74 86.58 19.76
C THR A 9 18.71 85.82 18.92
N SER A 10 19.17 85.40 17.74
CA SER A 10 18.42 84.65 16.74
C SER A 10 18.03 83.27 17.24
N ILE A 11 16.80 82.85 16.95
CA ILE A 11 16.38 81.46 17.12
C ILE A 11 16.19 80.85 15.74
N THR A 12 17.03 79.86 15.47
CA THR A 12 17.10 78.99 14.30
C THR A 12 15.82 78.16 14.16
N MET A 13 15.22 78.18 12.97
CA MET A 13 14.13 77.29 12.58
C MET A 13 14.64 75.84 12.53
N LYS A 14 14.09 74.96 13.37
CA LYS A 14 14.27 73.51 13.23
C LYS A 14 13.33 72.99 12.15
N THR A 15 13.91 72.50 11.06
CA THR A 15 13.24 71.72 10.03
C THR A 15 12.79 70.37 10.62
N PHE A 16 11.48 70.16 10.73
CA PHE A 16 10.91 68.85 11.00
C PHE A 16 11.11 67.97 9.75
N LYS A 17 11.98 66.96 9.84
CA LYS A 17 12.12 65.93 8.80
C LYS A 17 10.87 65.04 8.80
N LEU A 18 9.97 65.27 7.85
CA LEU A 18 8.95 64.30 7.41
C LEU A 18 9.61 63.14 6.66
N ILE A 19 10.31 62.25 7.37
CA ILE A 19 10.77 60.96 6.81
C ILE A 19 10.71 59.94 7.96
N PRO A 20 9.54 59.32 8.22
CA PRO A 20 9.53 57.86 8.23
C PRO A 20 8.16 57.25 7.83
N PHE A 21 7.45 57.80 6.84
CA PHE A 21 6.20 57.18 6.35
C PHE A 21 6.29 56.56 4.95
N LEU A 22 7.43 56.69 4.26
CA LEU A 22 7.64 56.06 2.95
C LEU A 22 8.33 54.69 3.00
N LEU A 23 8.73 54.22 4.18
CA LEU A 23 9.30 52.86 4.36
C LEU A 23 8.27 51.81 4.80
N LEU A 24 7.05 52.20 5.17
CA LEU A 24 6.01 51.26 5.61
C LEU A 24 5.08 50.78 4.49
N LEU A 25 5.24 51.30 3.26
CA LEU A 25 4.47 50.90 2.07
C LEU A 25 5.27 50.03 1.09
N LEU A 26 6.52 49.69 1.41
CA LEU A 26 7.40 48.87 0.56
C LEU A 26 7.60 47.42 1.06
N THR A 27 6.81 46.96 2.03
CA THR A 27 6.85 45.58 2.55
C THR A 27 5.63 44.72 2.18
N MET A 28 4.69 45.24 1.39
CA MET A 28 3.53 44.49 0.87
C MET A 28 3.59 44.20 -0.64
N ALA A 29 4.79 44.05 -1.19
CA ALA A 29 4.97 43.39 -2.48
C ALA A 29 5.70 42.06 -2.24
N MET A 30 5.04 41.11 -1.57
CA MET A 30 5.43 39.72 -1.77
C MET A 30 5.19 39.42 -3.25
N PRO A 31 6.19 38.92 -4.00
CA PRO A 31 5.93 38.47 -5.36
C PRO A 31 4.88 37.38 -5.28
N ALA A 32 3.74 37.59 -5.94
CA ALA A 32 2.72 36.57 -6.22
C ALA A 32 3.25 35.52 -7.22
N SER A 33 4.47 35.04 -7.01
CA SER A 33 5.21 34.11 -7.86
C SER A 33 5.90 33.00 -7.07
N ALA A 34 5.43 32.70 -5.86
CA ALA A 34 5.49 31.32 -5.37
C ALA A 34 4.33 30.55 -6.02
N GLN A 35 4.29 30.54 -7.35
CA GLN A 35 3.55 29.56 -8.11
C GLN A 35 4.15 28.22 -7.65
N LYS A 36 3.44 27.50 -6.75
CA LYS A 36 3.80 26.14 -6.35
C LYS A 36 4.19 25.43 -7.64
N LYS A 37 5.49 25.20 -7.86
CA LYS A 37 5.91 24.26 -8.90
C LYS A 37 5.23 22.98 -8.48
N THR A 38 4.12 22.65 -9.12
CA THR A 38 3.46 21.35 -8.95
C THR A 38 4.54 20.35 -9.32
N GLN A 39 5.16 19.77 -8.31
CA GLN A 39 6.17 18.74 -8.49
C GLN A 39 5.49 17.67 -9.33
N LYS A 40 6.02 17.45 -10.54
CA LYS A 40 5.45 16.48 -11.46
C LYS A 40 5.41 15.14 -10.74
N THR A 41 4.23 14.52 -10.67
CA THR A 41 4.08 13.19 -10.07
C THR A 41 5.07 12.24 -10.74
N TYR A 42 5.89 11.56 -9.94
CA TYR A 42 6.74 10.49 -10.42
C TYR A 42 5.88 9.27 -10.75
N ILE A 43 6.05 8.72 -11.95
CA ILE A 43 5.29 7.56 -12.45
C ILE A 43 6.28 6.41 -12.64
N PRO A 44 6.31 5.40 -11.74
CA PRO A 44 7.36 4.38 -11.72
C PRO A 44 7.46 3.58 -13.02
N TRP A 45 6.33 3.13 -13.57
CA TRP A 45 6.29 2.31 -14.79
C TRP A 45 6.67 3.03 -16.09
N ASN A 46 6.95 4.35 -16.05
CA ASN A 46 7.65 4.99 -17.18
C ASN A 46 9.07 4.44 -17.37
N ASN A 47 9.61 3.72 -16.38
CA ASN A 47 10.87 2.99 -16.46
C ASN A 47 10.72 1.57 -17.03
N GLY A 48 9.50 1.17 -17.42
CA GLY A 48 9.13 -0.18 -17.84
C GLY A 48 8.52 -1.02 -16.70
N LYS A 49 8.14 -2.26 -17.01
CA LYS A 49 7.46 -3.15 -16.04
C LYS A 49 8.37 -3.52 -14.87
N LEU A 50 7.77 -3.92 -13.74
CA LEU A 50 8.52 -4.46 -12.61
C LEU A 50 9.07 -5.85 -12.92
N MET A 51 10.28 -6.10 -12.46
CA MET A 51 11.02 -7.35 -12.64
C MET A 51 11.83 -7.67 -11.39
N VAL A 52 12.08 -8.96 -11.17
CA VAL A 52 13.10 -9.42 -10.21
C VAL A 52 14.48 -9.10 -10.78
N SER A 53 15.38 -8.58 -9.95
CA SER A 53 16.77 -8.30 -10.33
C SER A 53 17.60 -9.58 -10.51
N GLU A 54 18.71 -9.50 -11.22
CA GLU A 54 19.52 -10.66 -11.64
C GLU A 54 20.03 -11.52 -10.48
N GLU A 55 20.35 -10.90 -9.35
CA GLU A 55 20.81 -11.57 -8.13
C GLU A 55 19.68 -12.26 -7.36
N GLY A 56 18.42 -12.10 -7.77
CA GLY A 56 17.25 -12.72 -7.13
C GLY A 56 16.94 -12.16 -5.73
N ARG A 57 17.30 -10.91 -5.45
CA ARG A 57 17.12 -10.27 -4.13
C ARG A 57 16.21 -9.05 -4.12
N TYR A 58 16.20 -8.24 -5.18
CA TYR A 58 15.47 -6.98 -5.22
C TYR A 58 14.51 -6.91 -6.41
N LEU A 59 13.72 -5.83 -6.43
CA LEU A 59 12.89 -5.46 -7.56
C LEU A 59 13.49 -4.27 -8.29
N LYS A 60 13.31 -4.27 -9.61
CA LYS A 60 13.71 -3.19 -10.52
C LYS A 60 12.70 -3.02 -11.64
N HIS A 61 12.82 -1.94 -12.38
CA HIS A 61 12.13 -1.75 -13.65
C HIS A 61 12.97 -2.30 -14.82
N GLU A 62 12.34 -2.53 -15.97
CA GLU A 62 13.01 -3.06 -17.20
C GLU A 62 14.25 -2.28 -17.61
N ASN A 63 14.26 -0.95 -17.45
CA ASN A 63 15.42 -0.13 -17.78
C ASN A 63 16.56 -0.17 -16.74
N GLY A 64 16.43 -1.00 -15.69
CA GLY A 64 17.40 -1.13 -14.61
C GLY A 64 17.18 -0.19 -13.41
N THR A 65 16.20 0.71 -13.46
CA THR A 65 15.89 1.61 -12.33
C THR A 65 15.44 0.80 -11.11
N PRO A 66 16.04 0.98 -9.92
CA PRO A 66 15.63 0.28 -8.71
C PRO A 66 14.18 0.60 -8.31
N PHE A 67 13.48 -0.38 -7.76
CA PHE A 67 12.18 -0.19 -7.15
C PHE A 67 12.23 -0.63 -5.68
N PHE A 68 12.40 0.33 -4.78
CA PHE A 68 12.24 0.09 -3.35
C PHE A 68 10.75 0.11 -3.01
N TRP A 69 10.20 -1.04 -2.62
CA TRP A 69 8.81 -1.16 -2.24
C TRP A 69 8.58 -0.49 -0.87
N LEU A 70 7.73 0.54 -0.83
CA LEU A 70 7.20 1.12 0.39
C LEU A 70 5.66 0.99 0.37
N GLY A 71 5.17 -0.01 1.10
CA GLY A 71 3.77 -0.44 1.08
C GLY A 71 2.92 0.26 2.12
N GLU A 72 1.66 0.53 1.78
CA GLU A 72 0.60 0.94 2.71
C GLU A 72 -0.58 -0.04 2.64
N THR A 73 -1.26 -0.26 3.76
CA THR A 73 -2.26 -1.32 3.94
C THR A 73 -3.68 -0.74 3.93
N GLY A 74 -4.28 -0.68 2.76
CA GLY A 74 -5.66 -0.22 2.56
C GLY A 74 -6.63 -1.38 2.35
N TRP A 75 -6.64 -2.40 3.23
CA TRP A 75 -7.36 -3.66 2.99
C TRP A 75 -8.80 -3.47 2.48
N LEU A 76 -9.59 -2.62 3.15
CA LEU A 76 -11.00 -2.44 2.83
C LEU A 76 -11.28 -1.24 1.91
N LEU A 77 -10.25 -0.69 1.26
CA LEU A 77 -10.38 0.43 0.32
C LEU A 77 -11.48 0.18 -0.73
N PRO A 78 -11.55 -0.98 -1.42
CA PRO A 78 -12.57 -1.21 -2.45
C PRO A 78 -14.00 -1.36 -1.92
N GLN A 79 -14.16 -1.79 -0.66
CA GLN A 79 -15.48 -2.06 -0.09
C GLN A 79 -16.06 -0.86 0.65
N ARG A 80 -15.21 -0.01 1.25
CA ARG A 80 -15.67 1.02 2.19
C ARG A 80 -15.55 2.43 1.69
N LEU A 81 -14.52 2.76 0.91
CA LEU A 81 -14.32 4.14 0.49
C LEU A 81 -15.13 4.43 -0.77
N ASN A 82 -15.73 5.62 -0.81
CA ASN A 82 -16.30 6.17 -2.02
C ASN A 82 -15.19 6.78 -2.90
N ARG A 83 -15.55 7.33 -4.06
CA ARG A 83 -14.60 7.91 -5.02
C ARG A 83 -13.76 9.05 -4.40
N ASP A 84 -14.40 9.96 -3.68
CA ASP A 84 -13.73 11.13 -3.11
C ASP A 84 -12.80 10.71 -1.96
N GLU A 85 -13.24 9.76 -1.13
CA GLU A 85 -12.43 9.18 -0.05
C GLU A 85 -11.23 8.39 -0.59
N ALA A 86 -11.43 7.60 -1.65
CA ALA A 86 -10.36 6.87 -2.31
C ALA A 86 -9.33 7.81 -2.94
N GLU A 87 -9.76 8.90 -3.58
CA GLU A 87 -8.86 9.94 -4.08
C GLU A 87 -8.02 10.54 -2.95
N TYR A 88 -8.69 10.95 -1.88
CA TYR A 88 -8.05 11.59 -0.73
C TYR A 88 -7.02 10.66 -0.08
N TYR A 89 -7.41 9.42 0.23
CA TYR A 89 -6.54 8.43 0.83
C TYR A 89 -5.28 8.18 -0.03
N LEU A 90 -5.46 7.96 -1.34
CA LEU A 90 -4.33 7.71 -2.25
C LEU A 90 -3.43 8.95 -2.40
N GLU A 91 -3.98 10.17 -2.35
CA GLU A 91 -3.17 11.39 -2.33
C GLU A 91 -2.33 11.49 -1.05
N GLN A 92 -2.92 11.15 0.10
CA GLN A 92 -2.22 11.14 1.38
C GLN A 92 -1.09 10.10 1.41
N CYS A 93 -1.30 8.93 0.81
CA CYS A 93 -0.27 7.90 0.68
C CYS A 93 0.89 8.39 -0.20
N LYS A 94 0.57 8.96 -1.38
CA LYS A 94 1.59 9.52 -2.29
C LYS A 94 2.44 10.59 -1.60
N GLN A 95 1.81 11.50 -0.85
CA GLN A 95 2.53 12.58 -0.14
C GLN A 95 3.51 12.07 0.91
N ARG A 96 3.32 10.84 1.41
CA ARG A 96 4.19 10.18 2.40
C ARG A 96 5.22 9.23 1.76
N GLY A 97 5.27 9.16 0.43
CA GLY A 97 6.27 8.39 -0.31
C GLY A 97 5.94 6.92 -0.54
N TYR A 98 4.78 6.44 -0.07
CA TYR A 98 4.29 5.10 -0.41
C TYR A 98 4.16 4.94 -1.92
N ASN A 99 4.46 3.75 -2.42
CA ASN A 99 4.39 3.44 -3.85
C ASN A 99 3.65 2.13 -4.14
N VAL A 100 3.23 1.37 -3.12
CA VAL A 100 2.33 0.22 -3.25
C VAL A 100 1.21 0.31 -2.22
N ILE A 101 -0.05 0.14 -2.65
CA ILE A 101 -1.22 0.12 -1.78
C ILE A 101 -1.86 -1.26 -1.85
N GLN A 102 -1.81 -2.02 -0.75
CA GLN A 102 -2.37 -3.37 -0.69
C GLN A 102 -3.87 -3.31 -0.38
N VAL A 103 -4.68 -4.07 -1.11
CA VAL A 103 -6.14 -4.09 -0.96
C VAL A 103 -6.69 -5.50 -1.03
N GLN A 104 -7.78 -5.76 -0.30
CA GLN A 104 -8.60 -6.94 -0.50
C GLN A 104 -9.52 -6.67 -1.68
N THR A 105 -9.21 -7.23 -2.85
CA THR A 105 -10.07 -7.08 -4.04
C THR A 105 -11.45 -7.66 -3.78
N LEU A 106 -11.50 -8.80 -3.09
CA LEU A 106 -12.70 -9.39 -2.51
C LEU A 106 -12.42 -9.80 -1.06
N ASN A 107 -13.26 -9.37 -0.13
CA ASN A 107 -13.20 -9.81 1.27
C ASN A 107 -14.24 -10.91 1.59
N ASN A 108 -15.22 -11.10 0.71
CA ASN A 108 -16.28 -12.09 0.83
C ASN A 108 -16.83 -12.51 -0.56
N VAL A 109 -17.69 -13.53 -0.61
CA VAL A 109 -18.35 -14.02 -1.82
C VAL A 109 -19.87 -13.98 -1.65
N PRO A 110 -20.57 -12.99 -2.26
CA PRO A 110 -20.03 -11.79 -2.92
C PRO A 110 -19.51 -10.75 -1.90
N SER A 111 -18.64 -9.86 -2.38
CA SER A 111 -18.28 -8.62 -1.70
C SER A 111 -19.26 -7.51 -2.10
N ILE A 112 -19.39 -6.49 -1.26
CA ILE A 112 -20.25 -5.32 -1.50
C ILE A 112 -19.42 -4.06 -1.27
N ASN A 113 -19.56 -3.07 -2.14
CA ASN A 113 -18.92 -1.76 -1.96
C ASN A 113 -19.84 -0.73 -1.29
N THR A 114 -19.29 0.46 -0.99
CA THR A 114 -20.00 1.57 -0.33
C THR A 114 -21.25 2.05 -1.10
N TYR A 115 -21.32 1.77 -2.39
CA TYR A 115 -22.46 2.10 -3.26
C TYR A 115 -23.53 1.00 -3.32
N GLY A 116 -23.40 -0.06 -2.50
CA GLY A 116 -24.30 -1.20 -2.49
C GLY A 116 -24.16 -2.12 -3.71
N GLN A 117 -23.05 -2.04 -4.45
CA GLN A 117 -22.82 -2.87 -5.63
C GLN A 117 -22.17 -4.20 -5.25
N TYR A 118 -22.74 -5.29 -5.75
CA TYR A 118 -22.18 -6.64 -5.58
C TYR A 118 -21.02 -6.88 -6.55
N SER A 119 -19.98 -7.54 -6.06
CA SER A 119 -18.84 -7.97 -6.88
C SER A 119 -19.19 -9.11 -7.84
N MET A 120 -20.22 -9.88 -7.54
CA MET A 120 -20.73 -10.97 -8.37
C MET A 120 -22.26 -10.93 -8.38
N THR A 121 -22.86 -10.87 -9.57
CA THR A 121 -24.33 -10.89 -9.76
C THR A 121 -24.86 -12.25 -10.21
N ASP A 122 -23.98 -13.14 -10.69
CA ASP A 122 -24.31 -14.48 -11.18
C ASP A 122 -23.15 -15.46 -10.85
N GLY A 123 -22.78 -15.54 -9.57
CA GLY A 123 -21.61 -16.30 -9.14
C GLY A 123 -20.33 -15.89 -9.89
N TYR A 124 -19.49 -16.86 -10.24
CA TYR A 124 -18.24 -16.64 -10.98
C TYR A 124 -18.44 -16.56 -12.51
N ASN A 125 -19.65 -16.26 -12.99
CA ASN A 125 -19.93 -15.95 -14.38
C ASN A 125 -19.81 -14.43 -14.63
N PHE A 126 -18.65 -13.99 -15.13
CA PHE A 126 -18.37 -12.58 -15.35
C PHE A 126 -18.79 -12.05 -16.74
N LYS A 127 -19.48 -12.86 -17.57
CA LYS A 127 -19.81 -12.49 -18.96
C LYS A 127 -20.59 -11.18 -19.08
N ASN A 128 -21.52 -10.94 -18.15
CA ASN A 128 -22.40 -9.76 -18.12
C ASN A 128 -22.15 -8.88 -16.88
N ILE A 129 -20.94 -8.94 -16.31
CA ILE A 129 -20.63 -8.22 -15.07
C ILE A 129 -20.68 -6.70 -15.25
N ASN A 130 -20.34 -6.20 -16.44
CA ASN A 130 -20.46 -4.78 -16.79
C ASN A 130 -21.85 -4.51 -17.35
N GLN A 131 -22.60 -3.60 -16.71
CA GLN A 131 -23.95 -3.24 -17.13
C GLN A 131 -23.97 -1.78 -17.58
N LYS A 132 -24.43 -1.52 -18.81
CA LYS A 132 -24.48 -0.16 -19.36
C LYS A 132 -25.35 0.74 -18.48
N GLY A 133 -24.81 1.89 -18.07
CA GLY A 133 -25.52 2.87 -17.23
C GLY A 133 -25.50 2.56 -15.73
N VAL A 134 -24.81 1.49 -15.32
CA VAL A 134 -24.60 1.14 -13.91
C VAL A 134 -23.13 1.36 -13.59
N TYR A 135 -22.85 2.04 -12.47
CA TYR A 135 -21.51 2.09 -11.89
C TYR A 135 -21.36 0.92 -10.93
N GLY A 136 -20.85 -0.21 -11.42
CA GLY A 136 -20.77 -1.45 -10.68
C GLY A 136 -19.58 -1.52 -9.73
N TYR A 137 -19.45 -2.65 -9.02
CA TYR A 137 -18.33 -2.93 -8.12
C TYR A 137 -16.98 -2.80 -8.84
N TRP A 138 -16.87 -3.41 -10.02
CA TRP A 138 -15.63 -3.42 -10.80
C TRP A 138 -15.33 -2.09 -11.49
N ASP A 139 -16.33 -1.27 -11.79
CA ASP A 139 -16.09 0.10 -12.26
C ASP A 139 -15.52 0.98 -11.14
N HIS A 140 -15.86 0.67 -9.88
CA HIS A 140 -15.22 1.28 -8.73
C HIS A 140 -13.79 0.79 -8.51
N MET A 141 -13.53 -0.50 -8.69
CA MET A 141 -12.17 -1.03 -8.67
C MET A 141 -11.29 -0.40 -9.77
N ASP A 142 -11.79 -0.27 -11.00
CA ASP A 142 -11.10 0.44 -12.09
C ASP A 142 -10.77 1.88 -11.71
N TYR A 143 -11.73 2.58 -11.07
CA TYR A 143 -11.51 3.94 -10.62
C TYR A 143 -10.39 4.04 -9.59
N ILE A 144 -10.34 3.12 -8.61
CA ILE A 144 -9.28 3.06 -7.60
C ILE A 144 -7.92 2.85 -8.28
N ILE A 145 -7.81 1.83 -9.13
CA ILE A 145 -6.57 1.49 -9.86
C ILE A 145 -6.09 2.68 -10.69
N ARG A 146 -6.96 3.28 -11.51
CA ARG A 146 -6.59 4.42 -12.36
C ARG A 146 -6.29 5.68 -11.55
N THR A 147 -6.90 5.84 -10.38
CA THR A 147 -6.61 6.97 -9.48
C THR A 147 -5.26 6.81 -8.81
N ALA A 148 -4.91 5.60 -8.38
CA ALA A 148 -3.57 5.25 -7.94
C ALA A 148 -2.55 5.43 -9.06
N ALA A 149 -2.89 5.06 -10.30
CA ALA A 149 -2.03 5.20 -11.47
C ALA A 149 -1.61 6.65 -11.69
N ARG A 150 -2.57 7.59 -11.67
CA ARG A 150 -2.30 9.04 -11.80
C ARG A 150 -1.39 9.60 -10.69
N LYS A 151 -1.27 8.88 -9.57
CA LYS A 151 -0.48 9.25 -8.41
C LYS A 151 0.85 8.48 -8.33
N GLY A 152 1.16 7.61 -9.29
CA GLY A 152 2.41 6.83 -9.30
C GLY A 152 2.40 5.67 -8.29
N LEU A 153 1.22 5.18 -7.91
CA LEU A 153 1.05 4.12 -6.92
C LEU A 153 0.63 2.82 -7.60
N TYR A 154 1.30 1.72 -7.26
CA TYR A 154 0.84 0.36 -7.54
C TYR A 154 -0.30 -0.04 -6.60
N ILE A 155 -1.21 -0.88 -7.07
CA ILE A 155 -2.20 -1.59 -6.26
C ILE A 155 -1.75 -3.05 -6.11
N GLY A 156 -1.49 -3.45 -4.87
CA GLY A 156 -1.32 -4.85 -4.48
C GLY A 156 -2.68 -5.52 -4.38
N MET A 157 -3.08 -6.23 -5.43
CA MET A 157 -4.40 -6.85 -5.54
C MET A 157 -4.43 -8.22 -4.88
N VAL A 158 -4.80 -8.29 -3.59
CA VAL A 158 -5.19 -9.57 -2.97
C VAL A 158 -6.47 -10.01 -3.63
N CYS A 159 -6.38 -11.01 -4.51
CA CYS A 159 -7.45 -11.35 -5.44
C CYS A 159 -8.75 -11.68 -4.71
N ILE A 160 -8.65 -12.44 -3.62
CA ILE A 160 -9.74 -12.79 -2.72
C ILE A 160 -9.14 -13.20 -1.38
N TRP A 161 -9.69 -12.71 -0.26
CA TRP A 161 -9.18 -13.05 1.07
C TRP A 161 -9.30 -14.55 1.38
N GLY A 162 -8.48 -15.06 2.29
CA GLY A 162 -8.42 -16.49 2.59
C GLY A 162 -9.71 -17.05 3.21
N SER A 163 -10.42 -16.26 4.01
CA SER A 163 -11.62 -16.72 4.72
C SER A 163 -12.72 -17.33 3.81
N PRO A 164 -13.23 -16.65 2.76
CA PRO A 164 -14.22 -17.26 1.85
C PRO A 164 -13.68 -18.53 1.15
N VAL A 165 -12.43 -18.54 0.73
CA VAL A 165 -11.84 -19.71 0.05
C VAL A 165 -11.72 -20.90 1.00
N SER A 166 -11.31 -20.66 2.25
CA SER A 166 -11.26 -21.70 3.29
C SER A 166 -12.63 -22.32 3.59
N ARG A 167 -13.71 -21.53 3.48
CA ARG A 167 -15.10 -22.00 3.60
C ARG A 167 -15.63 -22.72 2.35
N GLY A 168 -14.83 -22.81 1.29
CA GLY A 168 -15.20 -23.47 0.04
C GLY A 168 -16.06 -22.61 -0.90
N GLU A 169 -16.05 -21.29 -0.74
CA GLU A 169 -16.82 -20.35 -1.58
C GLU A 169 -16.13 -20.00 -2.90
N MET A 170 -15.03 -20.69 -3.21
CA MET A 170 -14.36 -20.68 -4.51
C MET A 170 -13.80 -22.07 -4.79
N THR A 171 -14.34 -22.77 -5.78
CA THR A 171 -13.77 -24.03 -6.29
C THR A 171 -12.60 -23.77 -7.25
N VAL A 172 -11.91 -24.82 -7.66
CA VAL A 172 -10.86 -24.76 -8.69
C VAL A 172 -11.37 -24.16 -10.01
N GLU A 173 -12.56 -24.56 -10.47
CA GLU A 173 -13.18 -24.05 -11.70
C GLU A 173 -13.54 -22.57 -11.57
N GLN A 174 -14.08 -22.19 -10.42
CA GLN A 174 -14.41 -20.80 -10.12
C GLN A 174 -13.16 -19.93 -10.02
N ALA A 175 -12.08 -20.45 -9.43
CA ALA A 175 -10.77 -19.80 -9.40
C ALA A 175 -10.21 -19.55 -10.81
N LYS A 176 -10.36 -20.50 -11.74
CA LYS A 176 -9.97 -20.31 -13.15
C LYS A 176 -10.80 -19.22 -13.83
N ALA A 177 -12.11 -19.25 -13.65
CA ALA A 177 -13.02 -18.24 -14.22
C ALA A 177 -12.70 -16.84 -13.67
N TYR A 178 -12.45 -16.74 -12.37
CA TYR A 178 -12.09 -15.49 -11.71
C TYR A 178 -10.72 -14.97 -12.15
N GLY A 179 -9.71 -15.84 -12.18
CA GLY A 179 -8.37 -15.48 -12.63
C GLY A 179 -8.35 -14.98 -14.07
N LYS A 180 -9.14 -15.62 -14.95
CA LYS A 180 -9.33 -15.14 -16.32
C LYS A 180 -9.99 -13.75 -16.34
N PHE A 181 -11.06 -13.54 -15.58
CA PHE A 181 -11.74 -12.25 -15.50
C PHE A 181 -10.79 -11.12 -15.05
N LEU A 182 -10.03 -11.34 -13.97
CA LEU A 182 -9.08 -10.36 -13.44
C LEU A 182 -8.00 -10.03 -14.47
N ALA A 183 -7.35 -11.05 -15.03
CA ALA A 183 -6.27 -10.86 -15.98
C ALA A 183 -6.75 -10.15 -17.25
N GLU A 184 -7.92 -10.52 -17.79
CA GLU A 184 -8.45 -9.86 -18.98
C GLU A 184 -8.77 -8.38 -18.72
N ARG A 185 -9.30 -8.06 -17.54
CA ARG A 185 -9.68 -6.69 -17.18
C ARG A 185 -8.47 -5.80 -16.90
N TYR A 186 -7.40 -6.34 -16.30
CA TYR A 186 -6.33 -5.53 -15.71
C TYR A 186 -4.93 -5.74 -16.31
N LYS A 187 -4.71 -6.69 -17.23
CA LYS A 187 -3.39 -6.91 -17.87
C LYS A 187 -2.76 -5.66 -18.49
N ASP A 188 -3.59 -4.69 -18.90
CA ASP A 188 -3.15 -3.45 -19.56
C ASP A 188 -3.10 -2.24 -18.60
N GLU A 189 -3.50 -2.41 -17.34
CA GLU A 189 -3.36 -1.38 -16.29
C GLU A 189 -1.96 -1.52 -15.67
N PRO A 190 -1.05 -0.53 -15.79
CA PRO A 190 0.39 -0.73 -15.55
C PRO A 190 0.78 -0.85 -14.08
N ASN A 191 -0.13 -0.50 -13.17
CA ASN A 191 0.14 -0.29 -11.76
C ASN A 191 -0.45 -1.42 -10.89
N ILE A 192 -0.36 -2.67 -11.36
CA ILE A 192 -0.87 -3.85 -10.66
C ILE A 192 0.28 -4.73 -10.15
N ILE A 193 0.11 -5.29 -8.95
CA ILE A 193 0.89 -6.41 -8.43
C ILE A 193 -0.10 -7.44 -7.90
N TRP A 194 0.00 -8.68 -8.36
CA TRP A 194 -0.94 -9.74 -7.98
C TRP A 194 -0.58 -10.37 -6.65
N PHE A 195 -1.56 -10.49 -5.76
CA PHE A 195 -1.42 -11.19 -4.49
C PHE A 195 -2.40 -12.37 -4.49
N ILE A 196 -1.85 -13.58 -4.46
CA ILE A 196 -2.58 -14.81 -4.20
C ILE A 196 -2.66 -15.03 -2.69
N GLY A 197 -3.59 -15.85 -2.21
CA GLY A 197 -3.77 -16.08 -0.78
C GLY A 197 -4.49 -14.91 -0.11
N GLY A 198 -4.07 -14.56 1.11
CA GLY A 198 -4.72 -13.56 1.96
C GLY A 198 -4.95 -14.10 3.38
N ASP A 199 -3.92 -14.06 4.24
CA ASP A 199 -3.97 -14.48 5.65
C ASP A 199 -4.37 -15.95 5.81
N ILE A 200 -3.82 -16.78 4.93
CA ILE A 200 -4.09 -18.21 4.84
C ILE A 200 -2.79 -18.98 4.59
N ARG A 201 -2.70 -20.20 5.13
CA ARG A 201 -1.55 -21.06 4.89
C ARG A 201 -1.55 -21.55 3.43
N GLY A 202 -0.37 -21.73 2.84
CA GLY A 202 -0.25 -22.21 1.46
C GLY A 202 -0.69 -23.66 1.25
N ASP A 203 -0.72 -24.47 2.31
CA ASP A 203 -1.23 -25.85 2.29
C ASP A 203 -2.76 -25.96 2.50
N VAL A 204 -3.46 -24.83 2.67
CA VAL A 204 -4.92 -24.79 2.74
C VAL A 204 -5.45 -24.30 1.40
N LYS A 205 -6.28 -25.13 0.74
CA LYS A 205 -6.88 -24.81 -0.57
C LYS A 205 -5.84 -24.56 -1.66
N THR A 206 -4.72 -25.28 -1.61
CA THR A 206 -3.60 -25.14 -2.55
C THR A 206 -4.03 -25.28 -4.00
N ALA A 207 -4.93 -26.23 -4.31
CA ALA A 207 -5.41 -26.45 -5.67
C ALA A 207 -6.17 -25.24 -6.22
N GLU A 208 -6.99 -24.60 -5.39
CA GLU A 208 -7.74 -23.39 -5.74
C GLU A 208 -6.81 -22.19 -5.96
N TRP A 209 -5.79 -22.02 -5.11
CA TRP A 209 -4.80 -20.95 -5.25
C TRP A 209 -3.90 -21.12 -6.48
N GLU A 210 -3.42 -22.33 -6.74
CA GLU A 210 -2.67 -22.67 -7.96
C GLU A 210 -3.50 -22.40 -9.22
N ALA A 211 -4.77 -22.79 -9.21
CA ALA A 211 -5.67 -22.54 -10.33
C ALA A 211 -5.92 -21.05 -10.58
N LEU A 212 -6.07 -20.25 -9.53
CA LEU A 212 -6.19 -18.80 -9.64
C LEU A 212 -4.92 -18.18 -10.21
N ALA A 213 -3.76 -18.49 -9.62
CA ALA A 213 -2.46 -17.94 -10.00
C ALA A 213 -2.11 -18.26 -11.45
N THR A 214 -2.20 -19.53 -11.84
CA THR A 214 -1.88 -19.99 -13.19
C THR A 214 -2.85 -19.44 -14.24
N SER A 215 -4.13 -19.26 -13.91
CA SER A 215 -5.11 -18.66 -14.83
C SER A 215 -4.82 -17.19 -15.09
N ILE A 216 -4.41 -16.44 -14.06
CA ILE A 216 -3.97 -15.05 -14.22
C ILE A 216 -2.70 -15.02 -15.08
N LYS A 217 -1.65 -15.75 -14.67
CA LYS A 217 -0.35 -15.79 -15.37
C LYS A 217 -0.45 -16.33 -16.79
N ALA A 218 -1.47 -17.12 -17.14
CA ALA A 218 -1.68 -17.58 -18.51
C ALA A 218 -1.97 -16.42 -19.47
N ILE A 219 -2.63 -15.36 -18.98
CA ILE A 219 -3.09 -14.21 -19.78
C ILE A 219 -2.21 -12.98 -19.53
N ASP A 220 -1.99 -12.64 -18.27
CA ASP A 220 -1.19 -11.49 -17.88
C ASP A 220 0.29 -11.86 -17.74
N LYS A 221 1.12 -11.25 -18.60
CA LYS A 221 2.58 -11.40 -18.65
C LYS A 221 3.33 -10.13 -18.20
N ASN A 222 2.59 -9.11 -17.75
CA ASN A 222 3.09 -7.77 -17.48
C ASN A 222 3.35 -7.54 -15.99
N HIS A 223 2.64 -8.25 -15.12
CA HIS A 223 2.68 -8.02 -13.68
C HIS A 223 3.36 -9.14 -12.88
N LEU A 224 4.07 -8.72 -11.83
CA LEU A 224 4.61 -9.63 -10.82
C LEU A 224 3.49 -10.17 -9.93
N MET A 225 3.75 -11.32 -9.32
CA MET A 225 2.81 -12.04 -8.47
C MET A 225 3.52 -12.62 -7.25
N THR A 226 2.84 -12.56 -6.11
CA THR A 226 3.27 -13.13 -4.82
C THR A 226 2.11 -13.86 -4.13
N PHE A 227 2.36 -14.41 -2.93
CA PHE A 227 1.36 -15.05 -2.10
C PHE A 227 1.40 -14.46 -0.69
N HIS A 228 0.29 -13.91 -0.21
CA HIS A 228 0.16 -13.32 1.13
C HIS A 228 -0.26 -14.40 2.14
N PRO A 229 0.65 -14.88 3.02
CA PRO A 229 0.42 -16.06 3.83
C PRO A 229 -0.27 -15.76 5.16
N ARG A 230 -0.45 -16.78 6.01
CA ARG A 230 -0.96 -16.66 7.38
C ARG A 230 0.08 -16.01 8.30
N GLY A 231 -0.37 -15.33 9.36
CA GLY A 231 0.51 -14.83 10.42
C GLY A 231 1.52 -15.86 10.95
N ARG A 232 2.76 -15.38 11.11
CA ARG A 232 3.96 -16.14 11.49
C ARG A 232 4.36 -17.21 10.47
N THR A 233 4.01 -17.05 9.20
CA THR A 233 4.42 -17.95 8.12
C THR A 233 4.92 -17.17 6.91
N THR A 234 5.61 -17.86 6.00
CA THR A 234 6.17 -17.27 4.77
C THR A 234 5.74 -18.08 3.55
N SER A 235 5.47 -17.42 2.43
CA SER A 235 5.12 -18.09 1.16
C SER A 235 6.22 -19.04 0.69
N SER A 236 7.48 -18.80 1.05
CA SER A 236 8.60 -19.65 0.65
C SER A 236 8.50 -21.08 1.18
N THR A 237 7.75 -21.28 2.27
CA THR A 237 7.49 -22.62 2.83
C THR A 237 6.76 -23.53 1.84
N TRP A 238 5.90 -22.98 0.99
CA TRP A 238 5.05 -23.77 0.08
C TRP A 238 5.34 -23.51 -1.39
N PHE A 239 5.62 -22.26 -1.77
CA PHE A 239 5.55 -21.80 -3.15
C PHE A 239 6.87 -21.25 -3.68
N ASN A 240 8.01 -21.47 -3.00
CA ASN A 240 9.29 -20.95 -3.48
C ASN A 240 9.63 -21.46 -4.89
N ALA A 241 9.30 -22.72 -5.19
CA ALA A 241 9.51 -23.32 -6.51
C ALA A 241 8.36 -23.08 -7.51
N ALA A 242 7.26 -22.43 -7.11
CA ALA A 242 6.14 -22.16 -8.00
C ALA A 242 6.58 -21.18 -9.11
N PRO A 243 6.40 -21.52 -10.40
CA PRO A 243 6.80 -20.65 -11.51
C PRO A 243 6.00 -19.34 -11.59
N TRP A 244 4.78 -19.33 -11.03
CA TRP A 244 3.94 -18.12 -11.01
C TRP A 244 4.32 -17.15 -9.90
N LEU A 245 5.09 -17.58 -8.87
CA LEU A 245 5.49 -16.73 -7.75
C LEU A 245 6.82 -16.04 -8.08
N ASP A 246 6.81 -14.72 -8.23
CA ASP A 246 8.02 -13.96 -8.60
C ASP A 246 8.86 -13.61 -7.37
N PHE A 247 8.22 -13.27 -6.26
CA PHE A 247 8.88 -12.96 -4.98
C PHE A 247 8.04 -13.47 -3.80
N ASN A 248 8.70 -13.74 -2.68
CA ASN A 248 8.07 -14.24 -1.46
C ASN A 248 7.53 -13.09 -0.59
N MET A 249 6.54 -13.43 0.22
CA MET A 249 5.97 -12.54 1.22
C MET A 249 5.75 -13.33 2.52
N PHE A 250 5.91 -12.66 3.66
CA PHE A 250 5.54 -13.20 4.97
C PHE A 250 4.68 -12.20 5.75
N GLN A 251 4.05 -12.71 6.80
CA GLN A 251 3.31 -11.91 7.78
C GLN A 251 3.96 -12.14 9.14
N SER A 252 4.68 -11.15 9.68
CA SER A 252 5.26 -11.26 11.02
C SER A 252 4.27 -10.87 12.13
N GLY A 253 3.27 -10.05 11.83
CA GLY A 253 2.31 -9.54 12.80
C GLY A 253 1.40 -10.61 13.45
N HIS A 254 0.70 -10.31 14.55
CA HIS A 254 0.79 -9.11 15.38
C HIS A 254 1.05 -9.46 16.86
N ARG A 255 1.62 -10.65 17.11
CA ARG A 255 1.88 -11.17 18.45
C ARG A 255 3.21 -10.63 18.98
N ARG A 256 3.28 -10.36 20.28
CA ARG A 256 4.53 -10.00 20.98
C ARG A 256 5.34 -11.24 21.36
N TYR A 257 6.56 -11.07 21.85
CA TYR A 257 7.37 -12.18 22.35
C TYR A 257 6.61 -13.05 23.36
N GLY A 258 6.63 -14.37 23.14
CA GLY A 258 6.05 -15.36 24.05
C GLY A 258 4.51 -15.38 24.08
N GLN A 259 3.84 -14.65 23.18
CA GLN A 259 2.38 -14.53 23.20
C GLN A 259 1.71 -15.71 22.48
N ARG A 260 1.56 -16.81 23.22
CA ARG A 260 0.81 -17.99 22.81
C ARG A 260 -0.61 -17.96 23.40
N PHE A 261 -1.57 -18.52 22.68
CA PHE A 261 -2.96 -18.67 23.15
C PHE A 261 -3.38 -20.15 23.23
N GLY A 262 -2.44 -21.03 23.60
CA GLY A 262 -2.66 -22.48 23.59
C GLY A 262 -2.81 -23.07 22.19
N ASP A 263 -2.17 -22.45 21.19
CA ASP A 263 -2.43 -22.65 19.75
C ASP A 263 -2.01 -24.03 19.18
N GLY A 264 -1.58 -24.98 20.01
CA GLY A 264 -1.00 -26.25 19.53
C GLY A 264 0.28 -26.02 18.72
N ASP A 265 0.30 -26.53 17.48
CA ASP A 265 1.42 -26.37 16.55
C ASP A 265 1.75 -24.88 16.30
N TYR A 266 3.03 -24.54 16.42
CA TYR A 266 3.52 -23.18 16.26
C TYR A 266 4.53 -23.10 15.11
N PRO A 267 4.35 -22.19 14.13
CA PRO A 267 5.18 -22.17 12.93
C PRO A 267 6.58 -21.56 13.13
N ILE A 268 6.87 -21.08 14.34
CA ILE A 268 8.13 -20.44 14.72
C ILE A 268 8.60 -20.96 16.09
N GLU A 269 9.84 -20.68 16.42
CA GLU A 269 10.39 -20.91 17.76
C GLU A 269 9.69 -20.00 18.78
N GLU A 270 9.46 -20.48 19.99
CA GLU A 270 8.84 -19.68 21.06
C GLU A 270 9.74 -18.50 21.43
N ASN A 271 9.13 -17.35 21.75
CA ASN A 271 9.84 -16.09 22.04
C ASN A 271 10.62 -15.51 20.84
N THR A 272 10.18 -15.77 19.61
CA THR A 272 10.75 -15.16 18.39
C THR A 272 9.74 -14.36 17.57
N GLU A 273 8.57 -14.04 18.14
CA GLU A 273 7.46 -13.37 17.44
C GLU A 273 7.84 -12.01 16.85
N GLU A 274 8.65 -11.22 17.57
CA GLU A 274 9.05 -9.88 17.10
C GLU A 274 10.34 -9.87 16.28
N ASP A 275 11.00 -11.02 16.14
CA ASP A 275 12.21 -11.20 15.35
C ASP A 275 11.88 -11.37 13.86
N ASN A 276 11.26 -10.36 13.25
CA ASN A 276 10.76 -10.49 11.88
C ASN A 276 11.88 -10.74 10.83
N TRP A 277 13.12 -10.36 11.12
CA TRP A 277 14.33 -10.69 10.35
C TRP A 277 14.52 -12.21 10.15
N ARG A 278 14.06 -13.06 11.07
CA ARG A 278 14.15 -14.54 10.95
C ARG A 278 13.31 -15.10 9.80
N PHE A 279 12.25 -14.41 9.39
CA PHE A 279 11.48 -14.83 8.21
C PHE A 279 12.25 -14.52 6.93
N VAL A 280 12.94 -13.37 6.87
CA VAL A 280 13.82 -13.01 5.75
C VAL A 280 14.90 -14.06 5.56
N GLU A 281 15.64 -14.40 6.64
CA GLU A 281 16.71 -15.40 6.60
C GLU A 281 16.21 -16.76 6.08
N ARG A 282 15.14 -17.29 6.66
CA ARG A 282 14.59 -18.60 6.27
C ARG A 282 14.05 -18.60 4.83
N SER A 283 13.44 -17.49 4.39
CA SER A 283 12.95 -17.38 3.03
C SER A 283 14.07 -17.32 2.00
N MET A 284 15.09 -16.50 2.24
CA MET A 284 16.22 -16.37 1.30
C MET A 284 17.16 -17.57 1.34
N ALA A 285 17.13 -18.39 2.40
CA ALA A 285 17.82 -19.68 2.46
C ALA A 285 17.20 -20.76 1.55
N THR A 286 15.99 -20.53 1.01
CA THR A 286 15.31 -21.49 0.14
C THR A 286 15.76 -21.32 -1.31
N ASN A 287 16.13 -22.42 -1.99
CA ASN A 287 16.57 -22.39 -3.39
C ASN A 287 15.42 -22.69 -4.38
N PRO A 288 15.40 -22.06 -5.58
CA PRO A 288 16.22 -20.91 -5.95
C PRO A 288 15.86 -19.69 -5.08
N MET A 289 16.86 -18.86 -4.74
CA MET A 289 16.62 -17.65 -3.96
C MET A 289 15.72 -16.69 -4.74
N LYS A 290 14.72 -16.12 -4.05
CA LYS A 290 13.81 -15.10 -4.57
C LYS A 290 13.77 -13.91 -3.60
N PRO A 291 13.44 -12.69 -4.06
CA PRO A 291 13.20 -11.55 -3.17
C PRO A 291 12.14 -11.89 -2.12
N VAL A 292 12.20 -11.25 -0.96
CA VAL A 292 11.23 -11.44 0.12
C VAL A 292 10.88 -10.10 0.77
N ILE A 293 9.63 -9.96 1.24
CA ILE A 293 9.13 -8.76 1.93
C ILE A 293 8.21 -9.15 3.10
N ASP A 294 8.26 -8.39 4.20
CA ASP A 294 7.22 -8.44 5.24
C ASP A 294 5.98 -7.70 4.73
N GLY A 295 5.01 -8.46 4.21
CA GLY A 295 3.80 -7.89 3.62
C GLY A 295 2.75 -7.47 4.65
N GLU A 296 2.89 -7.93 5.89
CA GLU A 296 2.01 -7.60 7.01
C GLU A 296 2.77 -7.75 8.35
N PRO A 297 3.52 -6.70 8.74
CA PRO A 297 4.12 -6.62 10.06
C PRO A 297 3.07 -6.26 11.13
N ILE A 298 3.52 -5.97 12.34
CA ILE A 298 2.67 -5.30 13.33
C ILE A 298 2.07 -4.00 12.75
N TYR A 299 0.80 -3.73 13.02
CA TYR A 299 0.16 -2.50 12.60
C TYR A 299 0.26 -1.46 13.69
N GLU A 300 0.49 -0.21 13.32
CA GLU A 300 0.48 0.89 14.28
C GLU A 300 -0.86 0.96 15.01
N GLU A 301 -0.81 1.14 16.32
CA GLU A 301 -1.96 1.24 17.22
C GLU A 301 -2.85 -0.01 17.32
N ILE A 302 -2.47 -1.17 16.76
CA ILE A 302 -3.22 -2.42 16.98
C ILE A 302 -2.82 -3.07 18.32
N PRO A 303 -3.75 -3.72 19.06
CA PRO A 303 -3.41 -4.41 20.30
C PRO A 303 -2.43 -5.57 20.08
N HIS A 304 -1.55 -5.80 21.05
CA HIS A 304 -0.61 -6.91 21.05
C HIS A 304 -1.38 -8.23 20.99
N GLY A 305 -1.21 -8.97 19.90
CA GLY A 305 -1.89 -10.25 19.67
C GLY A 305 -3.33 -10.14 19.18
N LEU A 306 -3.83 -8.93 18.85
CA LEU A 306 -5.15 -8.63 18.28
C LEU A 306 -6.37 -8.86 19.19
N HIS A 307 -6.40 -9.98 19.92
CA HIS A 307 -7.63 -10.56 20.45
C HIS A 307 -8.18 -9.86 21.71
N ASP A 308 -7.33 -9.16 22.46
CA ASP A 308 -7.73 -8.37 23.62
C ASP A 308 -7.56 -6.89 23.30
N GLU A 309 -8.65 -6.12 23.34
CA GLU A 309 -8.64 -4.69 23.02
C GLU A 309 -7.96 -3.83 24.10
N ASN A 310 -7.82 -4.36 25.31
CA ASN A 310 -7.22 -3.68 26.46
C ASN A 310 -5.72 -3.96 26.60
N GLU A 311 -5.17 -4.84 25.75
CA GLU A 311 -3.73 -5.07 25.68
C GLU A 311 -2.97 -3.80 25.25
N LEU A 312 -1.65 -3.83 25.50
CA LEU A 312 -0.75 -2.80 24.97
C LEU A 312 -0.89 -2.72 23.46
N ARG A 313 -0.64 -1.53 22.90
CA ARG A 313 -0.72 -1.27 21.46
C ARG A 313 0.66 -1.09 20.88
N TRP A 314 0.90 -1.69 19.73
CA TRP A 314 2.10 -1.50 18.94
C TRP A 314 2.24 -0.03 18.55
N LYS A 315 3.42 0.57 18.77
CA LYS A 315 3.65 2.00 18.56
C LYS A 315 4.55 2.27 17.38
N ASP A 316 4.69 3.55 17.03
CA ASP A 316 5.55 4.06 15.97
C ASP A 316 7.00 3.52 16.05
N TYR A 317 7.57 3.39 17.26
CA TYR A 317 8.92 2.83 17.46
C TYR A 317 8.99 1.32 17.21
N ASP A 318 7.90 0.59 17.42
CA ASP A 318 7.83 -0.83 17.08
C ASP A 318 7.71 -1.00 15.57
N VAL A 319 6.84 -0.21 14.92
CA VAL A 319 6.70 -0.20 13.46
C VAL A 319 8.05 0.08 12.79
N ARG A 320 8.81 1.07 13.29
CA ARG A 320 10.18 1.32 12.82
C ARG A 320 11.09 0.12 13.03
N ARG A 321 11.06 -0.54 14.20
CA ARG A 321 11.88 -1.74 14.46
C ARG A 321 11.63 -2.81 13.40
N TYR A 322 10.38 -3.17 13.15
CA TYR A 322 10.01 -4.18 12.15
C TYR A 322 10.41 -3.77 10.73
N ALA A 323 10.20 -2.50 10.36
CA ALA A 323 10.57 -2.00 9.04
C ALA A 323 12.08 -2.11 8.77
N TYR A 324 12.92 -1.66 9.72
CA TYR A 324 14.37 -1.68 9.54
C TYR A 324 15.02 -3.06 9.76
N TRP A 325 14.41 -3.94 10.57
CA TRP A 325 14.92 -5.30 10.74
C TRP A 325 14.66 -6.19 9.53
N SER A 326 13.57 -5.96 8.79
CA SER A 326 13.25 -6.77 7.60
C SER A 326 14.02 -6.38 6.34
N VAL A 327 14.48 -5.12 6.24
CA VAL A 327 15.18 -4.58 5.04
C VAL A 327 16.68 -4.88 5.11
#